data_AF-A0A8J5SJ42-F1
#
_entry.id   AF-A0A8J5SJ42-F1
#
_cell.length_a   1.000
_cell.length_b   1.000
_cell.length_c   1.000
_cell.angle_alpha   90.00
_cell.angle_beta   90.00
_cell.angle_gamma   90.00
#
_symmetry.space_group_name_H-M   'P 1'
#
loop_
_entity.id
_entity.type
_entity.pdbx_description
1 polymer ?
#
loop_
_entity_poly.entity_id
_entity_poly.type
_entity_poly.pdbx_seq_one_letter_code
_entity_poly.pdbx_strand_id
1 'polypeptide(L)'
;MPMTMSMTLAGAPAIPRSLTLPRVITILESFDAAVPVLPPLAARHPAVKQKVVVVMGATGTGKSRLAVDLALRFGAEVINSDKMQVYAGLDVVTNKVTDDECAGVPHHLIGVAHPDDEFTAADFRREAARAAAAAAGRGRVSIIAGGSNSYVEELVEGDCRERYACCFLWVDVQLPVLHDFVARRVDEMCRRGLVEEVAAVFDPRRTDYSKGIWRAIGVPELDVYLRSRGLDAEDDEERARMLAAAVEEIKWNTFRLACRQRGKIQRLAHMWRVRRVDATDVFQKRGPAADEAWQRLVAAPCIDAVRSFLFDNQECSSSSMVAAGKPSVFASTVAAVV
;
A
#
# COMPACT_ATOMS: atom_id res chain seq x y z
N MET A 1 71.02 16.44 26.29
CA MET A 1 69.88 17.34 26.00
C MET A 1 69.29 16.96 24.65
N PRO A 2 67.96 17.03 24.50
CA PRO A 2 67.10 16.09 23.75
C PRO A 2 66.99 16.49 22.26
N MET A 3 66.45 15.69 21.33
CA MET A 3 65.01 15.48 21.18
C MET A 3 64.72 14.24 20.31
N THR A 4 64.07 13.25 20.92
CA THR A 4 63.18 12.29 20.26
C THR A 4 61.98 13.03 19.69
N MET A 5 61.86 13.09 18.36
CA MET A 5 60.61 13.51 17.71
C MET A 5 59.63 12.34 17.69
N SER A 6 58.67 12.39 18.59
CA SER A 6 57.46 11.58 18.57
C SER A 6 56.58 12.07 17.41
N MET A 7 56.37 11.24 16.38
CA MET A 7 55.34 11.50 15.37
C MET A 7 54.00 11.00 15.92
N THR A 8 53.21 11.94 16.43
CA THR A 8 51.81 11.74 16.80
C THR A 8 51.00 11.38 15.55
N LEU A 9 50.38 10.19 15.52
CA LEU A 9 49.35 9.86 14.55
C LEU A 9 48.21 10.89 14.70
N ALA A 10 47.98 11.69 13.66
CA ALA A 10 46.79 12.50 13.54
C ALA A 10 45.57 11.56 13.45
N GLY A 11 44.71 11.62 14.47
CA GLY A 11 43.47 10.86 14.52
C GLY A 11 42.57 11.16 13.32
N ALA A 12 42.00 10.11 12.74
CA ALA A 12 41.02 10.19 11.68
C ALA A 12 39.86 11.14 12.08
N PRO A 13 39.36 11.98 11.15
CA PRO A 13 38.22 12.84 11.46
C PRO A 13 37.00 11.95 11.74
N ALA A 14 36.40 12.15 12.91
CA ALA A 14 35.21 11.46 13.35
C ALA A 14 34.07 11.65 12.34
N ILE A 15 33.51 10.52 11.89
CA ILE A 15 32.28 10.46 11.11
C ILE A 15 31.18 11.15 11.93
N PRO A 16 30.53 12.22 11.42
CA PRO A 16 29.43 12.83 12.16
C PRO A 16 28.29 11.83 12.30
N ARG A 17 28.01 11.48 13.56
CA ARG A 17 26.88 10.67 14.00
C ARG A 17 25.57 11.32 13.53
N SER A 18 24.72 10.48 12.92
CA SER A 18 23.26 10.56 12.96
C SER A 18 22.64 11.93 12.67
N LEU A 19 22.40 12.22 11.40
CA LEU A 19 21.32 13.13 11.02
C LEU A 19 19.98 12.44 11.34
N THR A 20 19.44 12.74 12.52
CA THR A 20 18.08 12.40 12.91
C THR A 20 17.09 12.95 11.88
N LEU A 21 16.42 12.06 11.16
CA LEU A 21 15.31 12.40 10.27
C LEU A 21 14.16 12.99 11.11
N PRO A 22 13.52 14.08 10.66
CA PRO A 22 12.43 14.69 11.42
C PRO A 22 11.17 13.83 11.36
N ARG A 23 10.80 13.28 12.51
CA ARG A 23 9.44 13.01 13.02
C ARG A 23 8.46 12.37 12.03
N VAL A 24 8.50 11.04 12.00
CA VAL A 24 7.29 10.22 11.86
C VAL A 24 6.34 10.58 13.02
N ILE A 25 5.16 11.11 12.68
CA ILE A 25 3.98 11.25 13.53
C ILE A 25 4.15 12.15 14.77
N THR A 26 3.87 13.44 14.61
CA THR A 26 3.38 14.29 15.72
C THR A 26 2.18 15.10 15.25
N ILE A 27 1.15 14.42 14.72
CA ILE A 27 -0.22 14.95 14.62
C ILE A 27 -1.18 13.76 14.82
N LEU A 28 -1.18 13.21 16.03
CA LEU A 28 -2.27 12.37 16.53
C LEU A 28 -3.29 13.18 17.35
N GLU A 29 -3.07 14.47 17.55
CA GLU A 29 -3.87 15.28 18.50
C GLU A 29 -5.10 15.98 17.89
N SER A 30 -5.34 15.93 16.57
CA SER A 30 -6.45 16.68 15.96
C SER A 30 -7.70 15.87 15.57
N PHE A 31 -7.79 14.58 15.92
CA PHE A 31 -9.02 13.80 15.80
C PHE A 31 -9.17 12.83 16.98
N ASP A 32 -9.32 13.40 18.16
CA ASP A 32 -9.46 12.68 19.43
C ASP A 32 -10.92 12.21 19.65
N ALA A 33 -11.44 11.47 18.68
CA ALA A 33 -12.61 10.62 18.89
C ALA A 33 -12.08 9.20 19.07
N ALA A 34 -12.07 8.71 20.31
CA ALA A 34 -11.74 7.33 20.65
C ALA A 34 -12.46 6.39 19.67
N VAL A 35 -11.70 5.72 18.81
CA VAL A 35 -12.26 4.70 17.92
C VAL A 35 -12.72 3.57 18.83
N PRO A 36 -14.02 3.21 18.83
CA PRO A 36 -14.49 2.12 19.66
C PRO A 36 -13.72 0.86 19.28
N VAL A 37 -13.18 0.18 20.30
CA VAL A 37 -12.55 -1.13 20.14
C VAL A 37 -13.56 -2.02 19.43
N LEU A 38 -13.19 -2.50 18.24
CA LEU A 38 -14.01 -3.45 17.50
C LEU A 38 -14.34 -4.61 18.45
N PRO A 39 -15.62 -4.94 18.68
CA PRO A 39 -15.95 -6.08 19.53
C PRO A 39 -15.27 -7.34 18.96
N PRO A 40 -14.87 -8.30 19.82
CA PRO A 40 -14.26 -9.53 19.36
C PRO A 40 -15.10 -10.12 18.23
N LEU A 41 -14.47 -10.41 17.09
CA LEU A 41 -15.10 -11.13 15.98
C LEU A 41 -15.28 -12.61 16.37
N ALA A 42 -15.96 -12.86 17.51
CA ALA A 42 -16.26 -14.19 17.99
C ALA A 42 -17.42 -14.78 17.18
N ALA A 43 -17.14 -15.92 16.55
CA ALA A 43 -18.08 -16.91 16.00
C ALA A 43 -19.40 -16.33 15.44
N ARG A 44 -19.35 -15.72 14.25
CA ARG A 44 -20.56 -15.26 13.59
C ARG A 44 -21.17 -16.36 12.73
N HIS A 45 -22.50 -16.47 12.82
CA HIS A 45 -23.37 -17.28 11.98
C HIS A 45 -22.94 -17.27 10.50
N PRO A 46 -23.17 -18.36 9.74
CA PRO A 46 -22.81 -18.50 8.32
C PRO A 46 -23.44 -17.47 7.35
N ALA A 47 -24.22 -16.50 7.86
CA ALA A 47 -24.91 -15.47 7.08
C ALA A 47 -24.21 -14.09 7.06
N VAL A 48 -23.12 -13.86 7.81
CA VAL A 48 -22.47 -12.53 7.90
C VAL A 48 -21.18 -12.49 7.09
N LYS A 49 -21.14 -11.66 6.05
CA LYS A 49 -19.96 -11.46 5.21
C LYS A 49 -18.83 -10.78 5.96
N GLN A 50 -17.59 -11.24 5.76
CA GLN A 50 -16.40 -10.61 6.32
C GLN A 50 -16.14 -9.24 5.67
N LYS A 51 -15.87 -8.21 6.48
CA LYS A 51 -15.61 -6.86 5.97
C LYS A 51 -14.15 -6.70 5.53
N VAL A 52 -13.95 -6.21 4.31
CA VAL A 52 -12.63 -5.96 3.72
C VAL A 52 -12.58 -4.57 3.11
N VAL A 53 -11.49 -3.85 3.32
CA VAL A 53 -11.23 -2.56 2.67
C VAL A 53 -10.25 -2.80 1.52
N VAL A 54 -10.51 -2.20 0.36
CA VAL A 54 -9.66 -2.31 -0.83
C VAL A 54 -9.20 -0.92 -1.23
N VAL A 55 -7.89 -0.69 -1.22
CA VAL A 55 -7.23 0.56 -1.60
C VAL A 55 -6.63 0.43 -3.00
N MET A 56 -7.27 1.10 -3.95
CA MET A 56 -6.95 1.12 -5.38
C MET A 56 -6.25 2.44 -5.77
N GLY A 57 -5.53 2.41 -6.88
CA GLY A 57 -4.80 3.57 -7.41
C GLY A 57 -3.64 3.17 -8.32
N ALA A 58 -3.25 4.07 -9.22
CA ALA A 58 -2.08 3.86 -10.06
C ALA A 58 -0.78 3.79 -9.23
N THR A 59 0.30 3.22 -9.78
CA THR A 59 1.61 3.24 -9.12
C THR A 59 2.00 4.69 -8.79
N GLY A 60 2.56 4.90 -7.58
CA GLY A 60 2.96 6.22 -7.13
C GLY A 60 1.86 7.08 -6.50
N THR A 61 0.58 6.68 -6.50
CA THR A 61 -0.50 7.54 -5.93
C THR A 61 -0.62 7.52 -4.40
N GLY A 62 0.26 6.80 -3.68
CA GLY A 62 0.24 6.78 -2.20
C GLY A 62 -0.62 5.67 -1.57
N LYS A 63 -0.98 4.61 -2.30
CA LYS A 63 -1.79 3.49 -1.77
C LYS A 63 -1.25 2.89 -0.47
N SER A 64 0.05 2.61 -0.39
CA SER A 64 0.67 2.00 0.80
C SER A 64 0.57 2.93 2.00
N ARG A 65 0.82 4.24 1.81
CA ARG A 65 0.64 5.27 2.85
C ARG A 65 -0.80 5.26 3.39
N LEU A 66 -1.80 5.24 2.51
CA LEU A 66 -3.20 5.19 2.93
C LEU A 66 -3.54 3.87 3.65
N ALA A 67 -3.02 2.74 3.18
CA ALA A 67 -3.26 1.44 3.80
C ALA A 67 -2.71 1.39 5.23
N VAL A 68 -1.51 1.93 5.45
CA VAL A 68 -0.87 2.05 6.77
C VAL A 68 -1.64 3.03 7.67
N ASP A 69 -2.01 4.21 7.16
CA ASP A 69 -2.80 5.19 7.92
C ASP A 69 -4.12 4.57 8.42
N LEU A 70 -4.83 3.85 7.55
CA LEU A 70 -6.06 3.14 7.91
C LEU A 70 -5.79 1.99 8.88
N ALA A 71 -4.70 1.23 8.69
CA ALA A 71 -4.38 0.10 9.57
C ALA A 71 -4.06 0.54 10.99
N LEU A 72 -3.28 1.62 11.15
CA LEU A 72 -3.00 2.22 12.46
C LEU A 72 -4.27 2.73 13.14
N ARG A 73 -5.22 3.28 12.37
CA ARG A 73 -6.48 3.82 12.92
C ARG A 73 -7.50 2.74 13.29
N PHE A 74 -7.57 1.64 12.55
CA PHE A 74 -8.60 0.61 12.73
C PHE A 74 -8.08 -0.72 13.28
N GLY A 75 -6.79 -0.80 13.66
CA GLY A 75 -6.17 -2.04 14.12
C GLY A 75 -6.18 -3.12 13.03
N ALA A 76 -5.92 -2.72 11.78
CA ALA A 76 -6.01 -3.58 10.62
C ALA A 76 -4.66 -4.19 10.21
N GLU A 77 -4.70 -5.14 9.28
CA GLU A 77 -3.51 -5.71 8.64
C GLU A 77 -3.59 -5.50 7.11
N VAL A 78 -2.44 -5.31 6.47
CA VAL A 78 -2.36 -5.02 5.03
C VAL A 78 -2.06 -6.30 4.26
N ILE A 79 -2.80 -6.56 3.19
CA ILE A 79 -2.56 -7.64 2.24
C ILE A 79 -2.12 -6.99 0.92
N ASN A 80 -0.88 -7.24 0.51
CA ASN A 80 -0.35 -6.72 -0.74
C ASN A 80 -1.07 -7.34 -1.95
N SER A 81 -1.54 -6.50 -2.86
CA SER A 81 -2.11 -6.91 -4.15
C SER A 81 -1.33 -6.33 -5.34
N ASP A 82 -0.02 -6.13 -5.19
CA ASP A 82 0.90 -5.85 -6.29
C ASP A 82 1.65 -7.11 -6.72
N LYS A 83 1.46 -7.50 -7.99
CA LYS A 83 2.06 -8.68 -8.63
C LYS A 83 3.57 -8.75 -8.52
N MET A 84 4.28 -7.62 -8.54
CA MET A 84 5.74 -7.65 -8.51
C MET A 84 6.26 -7.75 -7.08
N GLN A 85 5.52 -7.24 -6.10
CA GLN A 85 5.93 -7.25 -4.69
C GLN A 85 5.71 -8.61 -4.01
N VAL A 86 4.94 -9.53 -4.62
CA VAL A 86 4.75 -10.89 -4.07
C VAL A 86 6.04 -11.71 -4.10
N TYR A 87 6.99 -11.39 -4.97
CA TYR A 87 8.23 -12.15 -5.16
C TYR A 87 9.34 -11.69 -4.21
N ALA A 88 10.16 -12.64 -3.74
CA ALA A 88 11.31 -12.38 -2.89
C ALA A 88 12.44 -11.65 -3.64
N GLY A 89 13.16 -10.76 -2.95
CA GLY A 89 14.27 -9.98 -3.52
C GLY A 89 13.82 -8.89 -4.49
N LEU A 90 14.76 -8.11 -5.04
CA LEU A 90 14.49 -6.96 -5.91
C LEU A 90 13.57 -5.92 -5.25
N ASP A 91 13.82 -5.60 -3.98
CA ASP A 91 12.96 -4.78 -3.13
C ASP A 91 12.94 -3.31 -3.58
N VAL A 92 14.05 -2.77 -4.05
CA VAL A 92 14.14 -1.41 -4.57
C VAL A 92 13.40 -1.29 -5.89
N VAL A 93 13.72 -2.12 -6.88
CA VAL A 93 13.11 -2.04 -8.23
C VAL A 93 11.61 -2.37 -8.21
N THR A 94 11.17 -3.29 -7.35
CA THR A 94 9.73 -3.58 -7.16
C THR A 94 9.04 -2.61 -6.17
N ASN A 95 9.81 -1.68 -5.60
CA ASN A 95 9.37 -0.67 -4.63
C ASN A 95 8.53 -1.28 -3.50
N LYS A 96 9.05 -2.32 -2.86
CA LYS A 96 8.42 -2.85 -1.65
C LYS A 96 8.42 -1.79 -0.56
N VAL A 97 7.37 -1.84 0.25
CA VAL A 97 7.24 -0.99 1.43
C VAL A 97 8.38 -1.33 2.40
N THR A 98 9.04 -0.31 2.96
CA THR A 98 10.09 -0.53 3.96
C THR A 98 9.50 -0.74 5.35
N ASP A 99 10.29 -1.25 6.31
CA ASP A 99 9.84 -1.42 7.69
C ASP A 99 9.41 -0.08 8.33
N ASP A 100 10.14 1.00 8.02
CA ASP A 100 9.80 2.35 8.46
C ASP A 100 8.45 2.82 7.89
N GLU A 101 8.20 2.55 6.60
CA GLU A 101 6.93 2.88 5.96
C GLU A 101 5.78 2.00 6.47
N CYS A 102 6.06 0.77 6.90
CA CYS A 102 5.06 -0.11 7.51
C CYS A 102 4.60 0.40 8.88
N ALA A 103 5.43 1.15 9.61
CA ALA A 103 5.13 1.67 10.94
C ALA A 103 4.60 0.58 11.93
N GLY A 104 5.16 -0.64 11.83
CA GLY A 104 4.76 -1.79 12.65
C GLY A 104 3.44 -2.47 12.23
N VAL A 105 2.79 -2.01 11.17
CA VAL A 105 1.60 -2.66 10.61
C VAL A 105 1.99 -3.98 9.92
N PRO A 106 1.35 -5.12 10.25
CA PRO A 106 1.62 -6.38 9.57
C PRO A 106 1.23 -6.31 8.09
N HIS A 107 2.16 -6.71 7.23
CA HIS A 107 1.96 -6.84 5.79
C HIS A 107 2.05 -8.32 5.38
N HIS A 108 1.09 -8.74 4.56
CA HIS A 108 1.00 -10.09 4.00
C HIS A 108 1.24 -10.06 2.49
N LEU A 109 1.70 -11.19 1.93
CA LEU A 109 1.92 -11.39 0.49
C LEU A 109 2.97 -10.45 -0.12
N ILE A 110 4.00 -10.12 0.66
CA ILE A 110 5.19 -9.43 0.20
C ILE A 110 6.36 -10.41 0.31
N GLY A 111 7.09 -10.63 -0.79
CA GLY A 111 8.27 -11.52 -0.77
C GLY A 111 7.98 -13.00 -0.49
N VAL A 112 6.75 -13.46 -0.73
CA VAL A 112 6.30 -14.83 -0.42
C VAL A 112 6.56 -15.85 -1.53
N ALA A 113 6.75 -15.41 -2.77
CA ALA A 113 6.95 -16.26 -3.94
C ALA A 113 8.41 -16.26 -4.40
N HIS A 114 8.87 -17.38 -4.94
CA HIS A 114 10.22 -17.48 -5.50
C HIS A 114 10.34 -16.66 -6.81
N PRO A 115 11.47 -15.96 -7.07
CA PRO A 115 11.67 -15.12 -8.26
C PRO A 115 11.30 -15.72 -9.61
N ASP A 116 11.58 -17.01 -9.78
CA ASP A 116 11.37 -17.76 -11.05
C ASP A 116 9.97 -18.39 -11.16
N ASP A 117 9.18 -18.36 -10.09
CA ASP A 117 7.86 -19.01 -10.06
C ASP A 117 6.80 -18.12 -10.73
N GLU A 118 5.70 -18.74 -11.16
CA GLU A 118 4.52 -18.01 -11.58
C GLU A 118 3.54 -17.87 -10.41
N PHE A 119 3.16 -16.63 -10.08
CA PHE A 119 2.12 -16.35 -9.08
C PHE A 119 0.84 -15.84 -9.74
N THR A 120 -0.15 -16.73 -9.89
CA THR A 120 -1.38 -16.45 -10.64
C THR A 120 -2.40 -15.65 -9.82
N ALA A 121 -3.46 -15.16 -10.48
CA ALA A 121 -4.56 -14.50 -9.78
C ALA A 121 -5.31 -15.48 -8.86
N ALA A 122 -5.42 -16.76 -9.25
CA ALA A 122 -6.03 -17.80 -8.43
C ALA A 122 -5.19 -18.08 -7.16
N ASP A 123 -3.85 -18.05 -7.28
CA ASP A 123 -2.95 -18.13 -6.13
C ASP A 123 -3.14 -16.95 -5.19
N PHE A 124 -3.18 -15.74 -5.74
CA PHE A 124 -3.48 -14.54 -4.96
C PHE A 124 -4.80 -14.68 -4.19
N ARG A 125 -5.89 -15.08 -4.87
CA ARG A 125 -7.20 -15.26 -4.24
C ARG A 125 -7.13 -16.23 -3.06
N ARG A 126 -6.45 -17.37 -3.22
CA ARG A 126 -6.28 -18.38 -2.18
C ARG A 126 -5.48 -17.84 -0.99
N GLU A 127 -4.31 -17.26 -1.23
CA GLU A 127 -3.44 -16.78 -0.15
C GLU A 127 -4.01 -15.52 0.53
N ALA A 128 -4.65 -14.62 -0.22
CA ALA A 128 -5.33 -13.46 0.34
C ALA A 128 -6.51 -13.87 1.24
N ALA A 129 -7.28 -14.89 0.84
CA ALA A 129 -8.37 -15.42 1.67
C ALA A 129 -7.83 -16.03 2.97
N ARG A 130 -6.70 -16.75 2.92
CA ARG A 130 -6.02 -17.29 4.11
C ARG A 130 -5.53 -16.18 5.04
N ALA A 131 -4.85 -15.17 4.50
CA ALA A 131 -4.38 -14.02 5.27
C ALA A 131 -5.54 -13.26 5.91
N ALA A 132 -6.62 -13.04 5.16
CA ALA A 132 -7.82 -12.37 5.65
C ALA A 132 -8.52 -13.18 6.76
N ALA A 133 -8.60 -14.51 6.64
CA ALA A 133 -9.15 -15.36 7.69
C ALA A 133 -8.28 -15.35 8.95
N ALA A 134 -6.95 -15.37 8.80
CA ALA A 134 -6.02 -15.28 9.92
C ALA A 134 -6.12 -13.92 10.66
N ALA A 135 -6.20 -12.82 9.90
CA ALA A 135 -6.41 -11.48 10.46
C ALA A 135 -7.75 -11.39 11.21
N ALA A 136 -8.83 -11.93 10.63
CA ALA A 136 -10.13 -11.98 11.28
C ALA A 136 -10.12 -12.82 12.57
N GLY A 137 -9.38 -13.93 12.60
CA GLY A 137 -9.18 -14.75 13.81
C GLY A 137 -8.48 -13.99 14.94
N ARG A 138 -7.71 -12.94 14.61
CA ARG A 138 -7.11 -11.99 15.57
C ARG A 138 -8.00 -10.78 15.89
N GLY A 139 -9.23 -10.75 15.38
CA GLY A 139 -10.13 -9.61 15.54
C GLY A 139 -9.79 -8.40 14.68
N ARG A 140 -8.95 -8.56 13.65
CA ARG A 140 -8.44 -7.45 12.82
C ARG A 140 -9.12 -7.37 11.47
N VAL A 141 -9.30 -6.15 10.97
CA VAL A 141 -9.81 -5.89 9.61
C VAL A 141 -8.68 -6.13 8.60
N SER A 142 -9.02 -6.60 7.40
CA SER A 142 -8.07 -6.74 6.30
C SER A 142 -8.18 -5.56 5.34
N ILE A 143 -7.04 -4.96 5.02
CA ILE A 143 -6.89 -3.91 4.01
C ILE A 143 -6.09 -4.47 2.85
N ILE A 144 -6.70 -4.57 1.67
CA ILE A 144 -6.02 -5.01 0.46
C ILE A 144 -5.51 -3.78 -0.29
N ALA A 145 -4.21 -3.72 -0.57
CA ALA A 145 -3.60 -2.56 -1.22
C ALA A 145 -2.56 -3.00 -2.26
N GLY A 146 -2.64 -2.43 -3.48
CA GLY A 146 -1.67 -2.73 -4.54
C GLY A 146 -2.13 -2.26 -5.92
N GLY A 147 -1.22 -2.29 -6.89
CA GLY A 147 -1.48 -1.78 -8.25
C GLY A 147 -2.07 -2.79 -9.23
N SER A 148 -2.17 -4.07 -8.86
CA SER A 148 -2.59 -5.13 -9.78
C SER A 148 -4.08 -5.38 -9.72
N ASN A 149 -4.84 -4.59 -10.48
CA ASN A 149 -6.31 -4.68 -10.51
C ASN A 149 -6.85 -6.08 -10.83
N SER A 150 -6.12 -6.91 -11.59
CA SER A 150 -6.55 -8.29 -11.88
C SER A 150 -6.61 -9.19 -10.63
N TYR A 151 -5.79 -8.92 -9.62
CA TYR A 151 -5.88 -9.63 -8.35
C TYR A 151 -7.12 -9.21 -7.57
N VAL A 152 -7.46 -7.92 -7.62
CA VAL A 152 -8.69 -7.39 -7.01
C VAL A 152 -9.92 -7.89 -7.76
N GLU A 153 -9.91 -7.93 -9.09
CA GLU A 153 -10.99 -8.48 -9.92
C GLU A 153 -11.20 -9.97 -9.61
N GLU A 154 -10.14 -10.79 -9.64
CA GLU A 154 -10.24 -12.22 -9.33
C GLU A 154 -10.76 -12.47 -7.91
N LEU A 155 -10.36 -11.62 -6.96
CA LEU A 155 -10.94 -11.66 -5.63
C LEU A 155 -12.44 -11.34 -5.73
N VAL A 156 -12.84 -10.19 -6.25
CA VAL A 156 -14.24 -9.71 -6.25
C VAL A 156 -15.20 -10.54 -7.11
N GLU A 157 -14.77 -11.09 -8.25
CA GLU A 157 -15.61 -11.81 -9.21
C GLU A 157 -15.81 -13.28 -8.86
N GLY A 158 -14.91 -13.89 -8.08
CA GLY A 158 -15.08 -15.26 -7.58
C GLY A 158 -16.09 -15.36 -6.43
N ASP A 159 -15.95 -16.40 -5.59
CA ASP A 159 -16.78 -16.65 -4.38
C ASP A 159 -16.78 -15.51 -3.34
N CYS A 160 -15.94 -14.49 -3.54
CA CYS A 160 -15.76 -13.40 -2.59
C CYS A 160 -16.99 -12.54 -2.42
N ARG A 161 -17.86 -12.39 -3.43
CA ARG A 161 -19.09 -11.60 -3.28
C ARG A 161 -20.03 -12.18 -2.23
N GLU A 162 -19.97 -13.48 -2.01
CA GLU A 162 -20.76 -14.17 -0.98
C GLU A 162 -20.04 -14.16 0.38
N ARG A 163 -18.70 -14.23 0.38
CA ARG A 163 -17.88 -14.30 1.59
C ARG A 163 -17.53 -12.94 2.21
N TYR A 164 -17.40 -11.90 1.40
CA TYR A 164 -16.89 -10.61 1.80
C TYR A 164 -17.82 -9.44 1.41
N ALA A 165 -17.91 -8.48 2.31
CA ALA A 165 -18.41 -7.14 2.01
C ALA A 165 -17.19 -6.24 1.78
N CYS A 166 -17.12 -5.55 0.64
CA CYS A 166 -15.96 -4.75 0.28
C CYS A 166 -16.27 -3.24 0.31
N CYS A 167 -15.36 -2.46 0.89
CA CYS A 167 -15.31 -1.01 0.75
C CYS A 167 -14.15 -0.65 -0.19
N PHE A 168 -14.46 -0.05 -1.34
CA PHE A 168 -13.45 0.32 -2.34
C PHE A 168 -13.10 1.81 -2.24
N LEU A 169 -11.81 2.09 -2.03
CA LEU A 169 -11.23 3.43 -2.01
C LEU A 169 -10.29 3.57 -3.21
N TRP A 170 -10.39 4.66 -3.95
CA TRP A 170 -9.49 4.93 -5.08
C TRP A 170 -8.77 6.25 -4.88
N VAL A 171 -7.44 6.18 -4.71
CA VAL A 171 -6.55 7.34 -4.68
C VAL A 171 -6.15 7.69 -6.11
N ASP A 172 -6.70 8.79 -6.64
CA ASP A 172 -6.41 9.32 -7.97
C ASP A 172 -5.46 10.52 -7.90
N VAL A 173 -4.62 10.67 -8.92
CA VAL A 173 -3.73 11.82 -9.12
C VAL A 173 -3.80 12.18 -10.59
N GLN A 174 -3.86 13.48 -10.91
CA GLN A 174 -3.80 13.94 -12.30
C GLN A 174 -2.52 13.48 -12.99
N LEU A 175 -2.65 12.97 -14.22
CA LEU A 175 -1.54 12.35 -14.95
C LEU A 175 -0.31 13.25 -15.13
N PRO A 176 -0.43 14.56 -15.43
CA PRO A 176 0.75 15.43 -15.53
C PRO A 176 1.54 15.51 -14.22
N VAL A 177 0.84 15.65 -13.08
CA VAL A 177 1.47 15.69 -11.75
C VAL A 177 2.07 14.33 -11.39
N LEU A 178 1.39 13.25 -11.75
CA LEU A 178 1.87 11.88 -11.49
C LEU A 178 3.10 11.53 -12.32
N HIS A 179 3.18 12.01 -13.57
CA HIS A 179 4.34 11.82 -14.45
C HIS A 179 5.63 12.31 -13.78
N ASP A 180 5.62 13.57 -13.33
CA ASP A 180 6.79 14.20 -12.71
C ASP A 180 7.14 13.57 -11.36
N PHE A 181 6.13 13.07 -10.62
CA PHE A 181 6.37 12.34 -9.38
C PHE A 181 7.02 10.99 -9.64
N VAL A 182 6.50 10.21 -10.59
CA VAL A 182 7.02 8.89 -10.95
C VAL A 182 8.45 9.01 -11.47
N ALA A 183 8.74 10.00 -12.31
CA ALA A 183 10.10 10.25 -12.82
C ALA A 183 11.10 10.50 -11.67
N ARG A 184 10.78 11.43 -10.76
CA ARG A 184 11.61 11.73 -9.58
C ARG A 184 11.77 10.52 -8.65
N ARG A 185 10.73 9.70 -8.53
CA ARG A 185 10.79 8.48 -7.72
C ARG A 185 11.73 7.45 -8.32
N VAL A 186 11.76 7.28 -9.64
CA VAL A 186 12.75 6.42 -10.30
C VAL A 186 14.17 6.93 -10.05
N ASP A 187 14.39 8.25 -10.14
CA ASP A 187 15.70 8.82 -9.79
C ASP A 187 16.11 8.47 -8.35
N GLU A 188 15.16 8.54 -7.41
CA GLU A 188 15.41 8.16 -6.02
C GLU A 188 15.65 6.66 -5.84
N MET A 189 14.94 5.81 -6.60
CA MET A 189 15.19 4.37 -6.61
C MET A 189 16.61 4.06 -7.11
N CYS A 190 17.09 4.77 -8.14
CA CYS A 190 18.49 4.66 -8.59
C CYS A 190 19.47 5.06 -7.49
N ARG A 191 19.23 6.17 -6.77
CA ARG A 191 20.07 6.56 -5.61
C ARG A 191 20.09 5.53 -4.49
N ARG A 192 18.98 4.80 -4.31
CA ARG A 192 18.83 3.73 -3.32
C ARG A 192 19.43 2.39 -3.76
N GLY A 193 20.05 2.32 -4.94
CA GLY A 193 20.74 1.12 -5.40
C GLY A 193 19.92 0.24 -6.34
N LEU A 194 18.92 0.77 -7.05
CA LEU A 194 18.12 0.00 -8.03
C LEU A 194 19.01 -0.72 -9.05
N VAL A 195 20.03 -0.04 -9.57
CA VAL A 195 20.88 -0.58 -10.63
C VAL A 195 21.77 -1.69 -10.07
N GLU A 196 22.33 -1.48 -8.89
CA GLU A 196 23.17 -2.42 -8.16
C GLU A 196 22.38 -3.66 -7.77
N GLU A 197 21.14 -3.48 -7.31
CA GLU A 197 20.23 -4.55 -6.95
C GLU A 197 19.93 -5.48 -8.14
N VAL A 198 19.59 -4.89 -9.29
CA VAL A 198 19.33 -5.68 -10.51
C VAL A 198 20.62 -6.32 -11.03
N ALA A 199 21.74 -5.58 -11.01
CA ALA A 199 23.04 -6.10 -11.44
C ALA A 199 23.50 -7.30 -10.60
N ALA A 200 23.21 -7.32 -9.30
CA ALA A 200 23.62 -8.40 -8.40
C ALA A 200 22.95 -9.74 -8.70
N VAL A 201 21.76 -9.74 -9.30
CA VAL A 201 20.99 -10.95 -9.62
C VAL A 201 20.90 -11.24 -11.11
N PHE A 202 21.47 -10.37 -11.95
CA PHE A 202 21.41 -10.48 -13.40
C PHE A 202 22.30 -11.62 -13.90
N ASP A 203 21.72 -12.50 -14.73
CA ASP A 203 22.45 -13.54 -15.44
C ASP A 203 22.05 -13.50 -16.93
N PRO A 204 22.97 -13.08 -17.82
CA PRO A 204 22.72 -12.95 -19.26
C PRO A 204 22.15 -14.21 -19.94
N ARG A 205 22.36 -15.40 -19.36
CA ARG A 205 21.96 -16.70 -19.91
C ARG A 205 20.70 -17.27 -19.28
N ARG A 206 20.32 -16.80 -18.09
CA ARG A 206 19.22 -17.37 -17.28
C ARG A 206 18.02 -16.43 -17.15
N THR A 207 18.20 -15.12 -17.24
CA THR A 207 17.11 -14.17 -17.01
C THR A 207 16.04 -14.26 -18.13
N ASP A 208 14.84 -14.73 -17.76
CA ASP A 208 13.67 -14.82 -18.64
C ASP A 208 12.65 -13.75 -18.29
N TYR A 209 12.63 -12.66 -19.07
CA TYR A 209 11.73 -11.52 -18.88
C TYR A 209 10.24 -11.83 -19.08
N SER A 210 9.88 -13.06 -19.45
CA SER A 210 8.47 -13.48 -19.56
C SER A 210 7.89 -14.03 -18.25
N LYS A 211 8.72 -14.26 -17.22
CA LYS A 211 8.32 -14.97 -16.00
C LYS A 211 8.59 -14.20 -14.71
N GLY A 212 7.80 -14.55 -13.70
CA GLY A 212 8.02 -14.19 -12.30
C GLY A 212 8.33 -12.71 -12.07
N ILE A 213 9.36 -12.48 -11.26
CA ILE A 213 9.83 -11.14 -10.88
C ILE A 213 10.57 -10.42 -12.01
N TRP A 214 11.12 -11.17 -12.97
CA TRP A 214 11.94 -10.63 -14.07
C TRP A 214 11.15 -9.73 -15.03
N ARG A 215 9.82 -9.77 -14.94
CA ARG A 215 8.90 -8.88 -15.65
C ARG A 215 8.82 -7.46 -15.05
N ALA A 216 9.44 -7.24 -13.90
CA ALA A 216 9.37 -5.95 -13.20
C ALA A 216 10.01 -4.85 -14.05
N ILE A 217 9.30 -3.72 -14.16
CA ILE A 217 9.83 -2.51 -14.81
C ILE A 217 11.11 -2.10 -14.07
N GLY A 218 12.20 -1.93 -14.80
CA GLY A 218 13.54 -1.75 -14.28
C GLY A 218 14.47 -2.91 -14.62
N VAL A 219 13.95 -4.13 -14.77
CA VAL A 219 14.77 -5.31 -15.01
C VAL A 219 15.06 -5.50 -16.52
N PRO A 220 14.06 -5.54 -17.43
CA PRO A 220 14.33 -5.60 -18.87
C PRO A 220 15.04 -4.35 -19.41
N GLU A 221 14.69 -3.16 -18.90
CA GLU A 221 15.25 -1.89 -19.38
C GLU A 221 16.77 -1.78 -19.11
N LEU A 222 17.27 -2.45 -18.07
CA LEU A 222 18.69 -2.45 -17.73
C LEU A 222 19.50 -3.51 -18.50
N ASP A 223 18.87 -4.43 -19.25
CA ASP A 223 19.56 -5.57 -19.89
C ASP A 223 20.74 -5.13 -20.76
N VAL A 224 20.52 -4.17 -21.66
CA VAL A 224 21.55 -3.66 -22.58
C VAL A 224 22.74 -3.09 -21.81
N TYR A 225 22.46 -2.29 -20.79
CA TYR A 225 23.49 -1.71 -19.92
C TYR A 225 24.25 -2.78 -19.12
N LEU A 226 23.57 -3.80 -18.61
CA LEU A 226 24.20 -4.83 -17.80
C LEU A 226 25.07 -5.78 -18.63
N ARG A 227 24.69 -6.07 -19.88
CA ARG A 227 25.50 -6.87 -20.80
C ARG A 227 26.79 -6.16 -21.21
N SER A 228 26.79 -4.83 -21.33
CA SER A 228 28.00 -4.07 -21.66
C SER A 228 29.01 -4.02 -20.53
N ARG A 229 28.63 -4.30 -19.26
CA ARG A 229 29.58 -4.34 -18.12
C ARG A 229 30.61 -5.48 -18.20
N GLY A 230 30.39 -6.50 -19.02
CA GLY A 230 31.28 -7.67 -19.16
C GLY A 230 32.21 -7.63 -20.38
N LEU A 231 32.18 -6.55 -21.17
CA LEU A 231 33.06 -6.35 -22.33
C LEU A 231 34.25 -5.49 -21.94
N ASP A 232 35.45 -5.85 -22.41
CA ASP A 232 36.70 -5.17 -22.08
C ASP A 232 36.65 -3.68 -22.49
N ALA A 233 36.67 -2.80 -21.48
CA ALA A 233 36.93 -1.36 -21.57
C ALA A 233 36.32 -0.61 -22.77
N GLU A 234 35.01 -0.67 -22.94
CA GLU A 234 34.29 0.30 -23.77
C GLU A 234 33.97 1.55 -22.93
N ASP A 235 34.38 2.70 -23.49
CA ASP A 235 34.21 4.08 -23.06
C ASP A 235 33.21 4.28 -21.90
N ASP A 236 33.72 4.74 -20.74
CA ASP A 236 32.88 5.06 -19.57
C ASP A 236 31.76 6.04 -19.92
N GLU A 237 31.97 6.91 -20.92
CA GLU A 237 30.94 7.81 -21.44
C GLU A 237 29.83 7.06 -22.17
N GLU A 238 30.15 6.03 -22.96
CA GLU A 238 29.15 5.19 -23.63
C GLU A 238 28.30 4.41 -22.63
N ARG A 239 28.93 3.83 -21.61
CA ARG A 239 28.22 3.12 -20.55
C ARG A 239 27.31 4.06 -19.76
N ALA A 240 27.77 5.28 -19.47
CA ALA A 240 26.94 6.30 -18.82
C ALA A 240 25.74 6.68 -19.70
N ARG A 241 25.92 6.82 -21.02
CA ARG A 241 24.83 7.06 -21.99
C ARG A 241 23.82 5.91 -22.00
N MET A 242 24.27 4.65 -22.03
CA MET A 242 23.39 3.48 -21.99
C MET A 242 22.58 3.42 -20.69
N LEU A 243 23.22 3.69 -19.55
CA LEU A 243 22.52 3.73 -18.26
C LEU A 243 21.47 4.85 -18.22
N ALA A 244 21.83 6.04 -18.69
CA ALA A 244 20.90 7.16 -18.75
C ALA A 244 19.68 6.84 -19.62
N ALA A 245 19.89 6.21 -20.79
CA ALA A 245 18.82 5.77 -21.67
C ALA A 245 17.90 4.73 -21.00
N ALA A 246 18.49 3.73 -20.31
CA ALA A 246 17.73 2.73 -19.56
C ALA A 246 16.89 3.37 -18.45
N VAL A 247 17.45 4.31 -17.68
CA VAL A 247 16.73 5.01 -16.61
C VAL A 247 15.56 5.84 -17.18
N GLU A 248 15.75 6.53 -18.30
CA GLU A 248 14.65 7.24 -18.96
C GLU A 248 13.56 6.29 -19.47
N GLU A 249 13.94 5.11 -19.98
CA GLU A 249 12.97 4.08 -20.36
C GLU A 249 12.17 3.57 -19.15
N ILE A 250 12.82 3.34 -18.00
CA ILE A 250 12.15 2.96 -16.74
C ILE A 250 11.11 4.00 -16.34
N LYS A 251 11.47 5.30 -16.39
CA LYS A 251 10.54 6.41 -16.09
C LYS A 251 9.32 6.35 -17.00
N TRP A 252 9.56 6.22 -18.30
CA TRP A 252 8.50 6.17 -19.30
C TRP A 252 7.59 4.95 -19.15
N ASN A 253 8.16 3.76 -18.99
CA ASN A 253 7.41 2.51 -18.81
C ASN A 253 6.60 2.52 -17.50
N THR A 254 7.16 3.08 -16.43
CA THR A 254 6.44 3.27 -15.16
C THR A 254 5.25 4.22 -15.32
N PHE A 255 5.42 5.33 -16.05
CA PHE A 255 4.31 6.24 -16.33
C PHE A 255 3.25 5.60 -17.23
N ARG A 256 3.65 4.85 -18.26
CA ARG A 256 2.71 4.09 -19.10
C ARG A 256 1.92 3.06 -18.28
N LEU A 257 2.56 2.40 -17.31
CA LEU A 257 1.88 1.53 -16.36
C LEU A 257 0.83 2.31 -15.54
N ALA A 258 1.21 3.48 -15.00
CA ALA A 258 0.28 4.33 -14.25
C ALA A 258 -0.95 4.72 -15.08
N CYS A 259 -0.75 5.12 -16.34
CA CYS A 259 -1.82 5.43 -17.29
C CYS A 259 -2.75 4.22 -17.52
N ARG A 260 -2.19 3.04 -17.77
CA ARG A 260 -2.97 1.79 -17.95
C ARG A 260 -3.76 1.42 -16.69
N GLN A 261 -3.14 1.52 -15.51
CA GLN A 261 -3.79 1.25 -14.24
C GLN A 261 -4.94 2.22 -13.98
N ARG A 262 -4.73 3.53 -14.19
CA ARG A 262 -5.77 4.55 -14.04
C ARG A 262 -6.95 4.30 -14.97
N GLY A 263 -6.70 4.04 -16.26
CA GLY A 263 -7.75 3.72 -17.23
C GLY A 263 -8.52 2.44 -16.86
N LYS A 264 -7.83 1.41 -16.34
CA LYS A 264 -8.48 0.20 -15.84
C LYS A 264 -9.35 0.47 -14.60
N ILE A 265 -8.84 1.22 -13.62
CA ILE A 265 -9.59 1.61 -12.42
C ILE A 265 -10.82 2.43 -12.78
N GLN A 266 -10.71 3.36 -13.73
CA GLN A 266 -11.85 4.13 -14.22
C GLN A 266 -12.96 3.21 -14.72
N ARG A 267 -12.65 2.17 -15.51
CA ARG A 267 -13.66 1.18 -15.94
C ARG A 267 -14.26 0.41 -14.77
N LEU A 268 -13.44 -0.06 -13.83
CA LEU A 268 -13.89 -0.79 -12.63
C LEU A 268 -14.76 0.08 -11.72
N ALA A 269 -14.46 1.37 -11.60
CA ALA A 269 -15.20 2.32 -10.77
C ALA A 269 -16.65 2.57 -11.25
N HIS A 270 -16.97 2.25 -12.51
CA HIS A 270 -18.35 2.26 -12.99
C HIS A 270 -19.13 1.02 -12.53
N MET A 271 -18.45 -0.11 -12.33
CA MET A 271 -19.06 -1.38 -11.95
C MET A 271 -19.09 -1.59 -10.43
N TRP A 272 -18.12 -1.01 -9.72
CA TRP A 272 -17.98 -1.11 -8.27
C TRP A 272 -18.32 0.24 -7.65
N ARG A 273 -18.96 0.25 -6.47
CA ARG A 273 -19.25 1.48 -5.72
C ARG A 273 -17.96 2.04 -5.10
N VAL A 274 -17.04 2.53 -5.93
CA VAL A 274 -15.71 3.03 -5.54
C VAL A 274 -15.81 4.48 -5.08
N ARG A 275 -15.24 4.77 -3.90
CA ARG A 275 -15.07 6.15 -3.42
C ARG A 275 -13.73 6.69 -3.92
N ARG A 276 -13.77 7.61 -4.89
CA ARG A 276 -12.58 8.32 -5.39
C ARG A 276 -12.19 9.45 -4.43
N VAL A 277 -10.90 9.55 -4.13
CA VAL A 277 -10.26 10.69 -3.47
C VAL A 277 -9.17 11.25 -4.38
N ASP A 278 -9.07 12.57 -4.45
CA ASP A 278 -8.13 13.26 -5.33
C ASP A 278 -6.91 13.73 -4.54
N ALA A 279 -5.77 13.09 -4.76
CA ALA A 279 -4.52 13.41 -4.08
C ALA A 279 -3.68 14.44 -4.85
N THR A 280 -4.16 15.03 -5.96
CA THR A 280 -3.32 15.87 -6.84
C THR A 280 -2.64 17.03 -6.10
N ASP A 281 -3.38 17.78 -5.27
CA ASP A 281 -2.84 18.91 -4.49
C ASP A 281 -1.78 18.45 -3.48
N VAL A 282 -1.86 17.22 -2.99
CA VAL A 282 -0.83 16.63 -2.11
C VAL A 282 0.51 16.54 -2.85
N PHE A 283 0.48 16.06 -4.09
CA PHE A 283 1.67 15.82 -4.90
C PHE A 283 2.29 17.10 -5.47
N GLN A 284 1.54 18.21 -5.47
CA GLN A 284 2.02 19.54 -5.82
C GLN A 284 2.73 20.24 -4.65
N LYS A 285 2.47 19.80 -3.41
CA LYS A 285 3.05 20.37 -2.19
C LYS A 285 4.29 19.58 -1.73
N ARG A 286 5.04 20.15 -0.78
CA ARG A 286 6.22 19.52 -0.17
C ARG A 286 6.21 19.66 1.34
N GLY A 287 6.88 18.73 2.02
CA GLY A 287 7.07 18.75 3.47
C GLY A 287 5.75 18.82 4.24
N PRO A 288 5.69 19.57 5.36
CA PRO A 288 4.51 19.62 6.23
C PRO A 288 3.20 20.00 5.51
N ALA A 289 3.27 20.87 4.51
CA ALA A 289 2.10 21.29 3.73
C ALA A 289 1.51 20.14 2.88
N ALA A 290 2.36 19.22 2.40
CA ALA A 290 1.91 18.02 1.71
C ALA A 290 1.23 17.06 2.70
N ASP A 291 1.79 16.90 3.90
CA ASP A 291 1.22 16.03 4.93
C ASP A 291 -0.14 16.54 5.43
N GLU A 292 -0.28 17.85 5.65
CA GLU A 292 -1.57 18.46 5.98
C GLU A 292 -2.61 18.26 4.86
N ALA A 293 -2.20 18.48 3.61
CA ALA A 293 -3.05 18.24 2.45
C ALA A 293 -3.45 16.76 2.34
N TRP A 294 -2.53 15.83 2.60
CA TRP A 294 -2.81 14.39 2.63
C TRP A 294 -3.86 14.04 3.70
N GLN A 295 -3.67 14.55 4.92
CA GLN A 295 -4.62 14.29 6.01
C GLN A 295 -6.02 14.79 5.66
N ARG A 296 -6.12 16.01 5.12
CA ARG A 296 -7.41 16.65 4.80
C ARG A 296 -8.11 16.07 3.56
N LEU A 297 -7.37 15.81 2.49
CA LEU A 297 -7.94 15.47 1.18
C LEU A 297 -8.04 13.96 0.92
N VAL A 298 -7.19 13.16 1.58
CA VAL A 298 -7.07 11.72 1.35
C VAL A 298 -7.43 10.93 2.60
N ALA A 299 -6.69 11.12 3.71
CA ALA A 299 -6.83 10.27 4.88
C ALA A 299 -8.20 10.45 5.57
N ALA A 300 -8.60 11.68 5.91
CA ALA A 300 -9.85 11.92 6.63
C ALA A 300 -11.11 11.42 5.89
N PRO A 301 -11.32 11.73 4.59
CA PRO A 301 -12.47 11.18 3.85
C PRO A 301 -12.50 9.66 3.75
N CYS A 302 -11.32 9.02 3.69
CA CYS A 302 -11.18 7.57 3.68
C CYS A 302 -11.43 6.96 5.06
N ILE A 303 -10.95 7.59 6.13
CA ILE A 303 -11.22 7.18 7.52
C ILE A 303 -12.73 7.22 7.78
N ASP A 304 -13.42 8.29 7.38
CA ASP A 304 -14.87 8.39 7.56
C ASP A 304 -15.62 7.34 6.74
N ALA A 305 -15.16 7.05 5.52
CA ALA A 305 -15.71 5.97 4.68
C ALA A 305 -15.60 4.60 5.36
N VAL A 306 -14.41 4.29 5.89
CA VAL A 306 -14.13 3.01 6.53
C VAL A 306 -14.85 2.90 7.87
N ARG A 307 -14.92 3.99 8.65
CA ARG A 307 -15.69 4.03 9.90
C ARG A 307 -17.17 3.71 9.63
N SER A 308 -17.81 4.43 8.71
CA SER A 308 -19.21 4.17 8.32
C SER A 308 -19.39 2.72 7.85
N PHE A 309 -18.50 2.24 6.98
CA PHE A 309 -18.54 0.87 6.49
C PHE A 309 -18.41 -0.19 7.60
N LEU A 310 -17.53 0.03 8.59
CA LEU A 310 -17.29 -0.92 9.67
C LEU A 310 -18.39 -0.89 10.74
N PHE A 311 -18.95 0.28 11.05
CA PHE A 311 -19.79 0.47 12.24
C PHE A 311 -21.28 0.77 11.98
N ASP A 312 -21.68 1.32 10.82
CA ASP A 312 -23.08 1.76 10.60
C ASP A 312 -24.11 0.61 10.58
N ASN A 313 -23.67 -0.65 10.40
CA ASN A 313 -24.57 -1.81 10.53
C ASN A 313 -24.85 -2.22 11.99
N GLN A 314 -24.21 -1.60 12.99
CA GLN A 314 -24.40 -1.96 14.41
C GLN A 314 -25.48 -1.12 15.11
N GLU A 315 -25.68 0.14 14.70
CA GLU A 315 -26.67 1.04 15.35
C GLU A 315 -28.12 0.59 15.17
N CYS A 316 -28.42 -0.20 14.12
CA CYS A 316 -29.76 -0.76 13.92
C CYS A 316 -30.08 -1.93 14.87
N SER A 317 -29.08 -2.53 15.52
CA SER A 317 -29.25 -3.65 16.44
C SER A 317 -29.30 -3.25 17.93
N SER A 318 -28.81 -2.06 18.28
CA SER A 318 -28.91 -1.51 19.63
C SER A 318 -30.22 -0.72 19.86
N SER A 319 -30.89 -0.27 18.80
CA SER A 319 -32.19 0.43 18.91
C SER A 319 -33.41 -0.51 18.99
N SER A 320 -33.26 -1.83 18.80
CA SER A 320 -34.39 -2.77 18.83
C SER A 320 -34.68 -3.40 20.21
N MET A 321 -34.02 -2.95 21.29
CA MET A 321 -34.30 -3.44 22.65
C MET A 321 -34.99 -2.42 23.58
N VAL A 322 -35.43 -1.27 23.07
CA VAL A 322 -36.25 -0.31 23.85
C VAL A 322 -37.49 0.11 23.06
N ALA A 323 -38.29 -0.84 22.61
CA ALA A 323 -39.64 -0.56 22.09
C ALA A 323 -40.52 -1.82 22.06
N ALA A 324 -40.89 -2.35 23.23
CA ALA A 324 -42.04 -3.26 23.33
C ALA A 324 -42.57 -3.27 24.76
N GLY A 325 -43.60 -2.46 25.02
CA GLY A 325 -44.24 -2.41 26.33
C GLY A 325 -45.49 -1.56 26.35
N LYS A 326 -46.49 -1.91 25.54
CA LYS A 326 -47.95 -1.78 25.78
C LYS A 326 -48.70 -2.26 24.52
N PRO A 327 -49.95 -2.78 24.59
CA PRO A 327 -51.01 -2.25 25.47
C PRO A 327 -52.07 -3.23 26.05
N SER A 328 -52.88 -2.64 26.95
CA SER A 328 -54.33 -2.82 27.18
C SER A 328 -54.87 -4.08 27.89
N VAL A 329 -55.50 -3.84 29.05
CA VAL A 329 -56.74 -4.53 29.46
C VAL A 329 -57.74 -3.47 29.95
N PHE A 330 -58.96 -3.55 29.43
CA PHE A 330 -60.11 -2.68 29.69
C PHE A 330 -60.97 -3.22 30.86
N ALA A 331 -61.78 -2.30 31.42
CA ALA A 331 -62.98 -2.48 32.28
C ALA A 331 -62.73 -2.81 33.77
N SER A 332 -63.45 -2.29 34.76
CA SER A 332 -64.69 -1.50 34.80
C SER A 332 -64.83 -0.76 36.15
N THR A 333 -65.46 0.43 36.10
CA THR A 333 -66.43 1.05 37.05
C THR A 333 -66.34 0.81 38.57
N VAL A 334 -66.34 1.88 39.39
CA VAL A 334 -67.39 2.27 40.40
C VAL A 334 -67.05 3.65 41.01
N ALA A 335 -68.11 4.42 41.31
CA ALA A 335 -68.24 5.81 41.72
C ALA A 335 -67.90 6.17 43.20
N ALA A 336 -67.68 7.48 43.46
CA ALA A 336 -68.16 8.31 44.60
C ALA A 336 -67.42 9.68 44.54
N VAL A 337 -68.07 10.84 44.28
CA VAL A 337 -68.74 11.75 45.24
C VAL A 337 -67.81 12.09 46.42
N VAL A 338 -67.16 13.25 46.47
CA VAL A 338 -67.59 14.60 46.90
C VAL A 338 -66.52 15.60 46.43
#